data_AF-A0A380JZU6-F1
#
_entry.id   AF-A0A380JZU6-F1
#
_cell.length_a   1.000
_cell.length_b   1.000
_cell.length_c   1.000
_cell.angle_alpha   90.00
_cell.angle_beta   90.00
_cell.angle_gamma   90.00
#
_symmetry.space_group_name_H-M   'P 1'
#
loop_
_entity.id
_entity.type
_entity.pdbx_description
1 polymer ?
#
loop_
_entity_poly.entity_id
_entity_poly.type
_entity_poly.pdbx_seq_one_letter_code
_entity_poly.pdbx_strand_id
1 'polypeptide(L)' 'MEVIYVRHQDDDLVFGSGGWEIHESLTPQSSEKIVDKSYNSAFKATGLAAYLRH' A
#
# COMPACT_ATOMS: atom_id res chain seq x y z
N MET A 1 0.97 -10.10 15.48
CA MET A 1 1.23 -8.69 15.12
C MET A 1 0.74 -8.51 13.71
N GLU A 2 0.00 -7.45 13.42
CA GLU A 2 -0.50 -7.17 12.08
C GLU A 2 0.56 -6.41 11.27
N VAL A 3 0.67 -6.72 9.98
CA VAL A 3 1.54 -6.04 9.02
C VAL A 3 0.68 -5.52 7.87
N ILE A 4 0.86 -4.24 7.54
CA ILE A 4 0.15 -3.57 6.45
C ILE A 4 1.19 -2.90 5.56
N TYR A 5 1.15 -3.23 4.28
CA TYR A 5 1.98 -2.65 3.25
C TYR A 5 1.28 -1.46 2.63
N VAL A 6 2.05 -0.39 2.42
CA VAL A 6 1.54 0.82 1.77
C VAL A 6 2.42 1.13 0.57
N ARG A 7 1.85 1.12 -0.64
CA ARG A 7 2.57 1.47 -1.87
C ARG A 7 2.00 2.74 -2.49
N HIS A 8 2.90 3.58 -3.00
CA HIS A 8 2.54 4.87 -3.58
C HIS A 8 2.31 4.74 -5.07
N GLN A 9 1.35 5.48 -5.61
CA GLN A 9 1.23 5.71 -7.04
C GLN A 9 1.21 7.21 -7.33
N ASP A 10 1.81 7.58 -8.46
CA ASP A 10 1.73 8.87 -9.11
C ASP A 10 2.08 8.71 -10.60
N ASP A 11 2.34 9.82 -11.30
CA ASP A 11 2.67 9.81 -12.73
C ASP A 11 4.03 9.17 -13.03
N ASP A 12 4.97 9.18 -12.06
CA ASP A 12 6.30 8.58 -12.19
C ASP A 12 6.28 7.10 -11.74
N LEU A 13 5.44 6.77 -10.75
CA LEU A 13 5.27 5.44 -10.18
C LEU A 13 3.88 4.90 -10.51
N VAL A 14 3.70 4.54 -11.78
CA VAL A 14 2.41 4.17 -12.37
C VAL A 14 1.86 2.88 -11.78
N PHE A 15 0.57 2.88 -11.38
CA PHE A 15 -0.13 1.72 -10.85
C PHE A 15 -0.04 0.51 -11.79
N GLY A 16 0.30 -0.65 -11.24
CA GLY A 16 0.49 -1.91 -11.97
C GLY A 16 1.78 -2.00 -12.78
N SER A 17 2.63 -0.97 -12.78
CA SER A 17 3.96 -1.06 -13.39
C SER A 17 4.91 -1.90 -12.52
N GLY A 18 5.92 -2.52 -13.13
CA GLY A 18 6.88 -3.33 -12.38
C GLY A 18 7.66 -2.53 -11.32
N GLY A 19 7.91 -1.24 -11.55
CA GLY A 19 8.58 -0.37 -10.57
C GLY A 19 7.68 0.02 -9.39
N TRP A 20 6.36 -0.09 -9.55
CA TRP A 20 5.36 0.23 -8.54
C TRP A 20 5.02 -0.95 -7.62
N GLU A 21 5.22 -2.19 -8.09
CA GLU A 21 4.97 -3.38 -7.31
C GLU A 21 5.86 -3.47 -6.05
N ILE A 22 5.39 -4.22 -5.05
CA ILE A 22 6.21 -4.50 -3.87
C ILE A 22 7.38 -5.38 -4.32
N HIS A 23 8.60 -4.97 -3.95
CA HIS A 23 9.79 -5.73 -4.27
C HIS A 23 9.70 -7.16 -3.73
N GLU A 24 10.16 -8.14 -4.51
CA GLU A 24 10.03 -9.58 -4.22
C GLU A 24 10.56 -9.99 -2.84
N SER A 25 11.62 -9.32 -2.36
CA SER A 25 12.19 -9.57 -1.03
C SER A 25 11.28 -9.16 0.13
N LEU A 26 10.21 -8.41 -0.14
CA LEU A 26 9.21 -7.92 0.81
C LEU A 26 7.81 -8.43 0.48
N THR A 27 7.70 -9.51 -0.31
CA THR A 27 6.41 -10.08 -0.73
C THR A 27 5.49 -10.30 0.48
N PRO A 28 4.29 -9.68 0.49
CA PRO A 28 3.34 -9.88 1.57
C PRO A 28 2.85 -11.32 1.65
N GLN A 29 2.58 -11.79 2.87
CA GLN A 29 1.85 -13.02 3.10
C GLN A 29 0.39 -12.86 2.65
N SER A 30 -0.28 -13.98 2.34
CA SER A 30 -1.66 -13.96 1.84
C SER A 30 -2.66 -13.33 2.81
N SER A 31 -2.37 -13.27 4.11
CA SER A 31 -3.18 -12.62 5.13
C SER A 31 -2.84 -11.15 5.36
N GLU A 32 -1.73 -10.65 4.79
CA GLU A 32 -1.28 -9.28 5.01
C GLU A 32 -1.93 -8.32 4.01
N LYS A 33 -2.21 -7.11 4.48
CA LYS A 33 -2.99 -6.15 3.70
C LYS A 33 -2.07 -5.22 2.90
N ILE A 34 -2.45 -4.95 1.65
CA ILE A 34 -1.85 -3.89 0.83
C ILE A 34 -2.84 -2.72 0.74
N VAL A 35 -2.32 -1.50 0.87
CA VAL A 35 -3.04 -0.24 0.70
C VAL A 35 -2.32 0.62 -0.33
N ASP A 36 -3.04 1.02 -1.36
CA ASP A 36 -2.54 1.93 -2.38
C ASP A 36 -2.82 3.37 -1.96
N LYS A 37 -1.83 4.27 -2.14
CA LYS A 37 -1.96 5.70 -1.81
C LYS A 37 -1.45 6.61 -2.91
N SER A 38 -2.10 7.78 -3.07
CA SER A 38 -1.66 8.83 -4.01
C SER A 38 -1.18 10.12 -3.32
N TYR A 39 -1.04 10.11 -2.00
CA TYR A 39 -0.54 11.26 -1.23
C TYR A 39 0.57 10.84 -0.25
N ASN A 40 1.29 11.80 0.33
CA ASN A 40 2.30 11.52 1.35
C ASN A 40 1.72 10.81 2.58
N SER A 41 0.52 11.21 3.01
CA SER A 41 -0.19 10.55 4.10
C SER A 41 -0.77 9.21 3.63
N ALA A 42 -0.46 8.13 4.36
CA ALA A 42 -1.06 6.81 4.14
C ALA A 42 -2.57 6.76 4.46
N PHE A 43 -3.09 7.76 5.18
CA PHE A 43 -4.50 7.85 5.55
C PHE A 43 -5.33 8.70 4.60
N LYS A 44 -4.71 9.67 3.92
CA LYS A 44 -5.43 10.61 3.07
C LYS A 44 -5.95 9.88 1.83
N ALA A 45 -7.27 9.94 1.64
CA ALA A 45 -7.96 9.31 0.52
C ALA A 45 -7.67 7.79 0.40
N THR A 46 -7.46 7.12 1.54
CA THR A 46 -7.39 5.66 1.63
C THR A 46 -8.43 5.15 2.63
N GLY A 47 -8.66 3.83 2.66
CA GLY A 47 -9.49 3.18 3.67
C GLY A 47 -8.76 2.87 4.99
N LEU A 48 -7.46 3.21 5.11
CA LEU A 48 -6.60 2.72 6.19
C LEU A 48 -7.07 3.14 7.58
N ALA A 49 -7.52 4.39 7.73
CA ALA A 49 -7.99 4.88 9.02
C ALA A 49 -9.27 4.15 9.49
N ALA A 50 -10.16 3.79 8.56
CA ALA A 50 -11.37 3.04 8.88
C ALA A 50 -11.04 1.60 9.27
N TYR A 51 -10.11 0.99 8.53
CA TYR A 51 -9.63 -0.36 8.80
C TYR A 51 -9.05 -0.52 10.22
N LEU A 52 -8.17 0.39 10.64
CA LEU A 52 -7.48 0.32 11.94
C LEU A 52 -8.36 0.65 13.17
N ARG A 53 -9.62 1.06 12.97
CA ARG A 53 -10.54 1.37 14.08
C ARG A 53 -11.33 0.15 14.56
N HIS A 54 -11.11 -1.01 13.95
CA HIS A 54 -11.75 -2.29 14.26
C HIS A 54 -10.71 -3.31 14.72
#